data_AF-A0AAW7VV17-F1
#
_entry.id   AF-A0AAW7VV17-F1
#
_cell.length_a   1.000
_cell.length_b   1.000
_cell.length_c   1.000
_cell.angle_alpha   90.00
_cell.angle_beta   90.00
_cell.angle_gamma   90.00
#
_symmetry.space_group_name_H-M   'P 1'
#
loop_
_entity.id
_entity.type
_entity.pdbx_description
1 polymer ?
#
loop_
_entity_poly.entity_id
_entity_poly.type
_entity_poly.pdbx_seq_one_letter_code
_entity_poly.pdbx_strand_id
1 'polypeptide(L)'
;MYEELSGGVLGYYDHEDGLIRVDPRKPRRKRHVTIVHEAFHRTLRHGEDAMPKRVSREIVVERMTALYFISFRDLLDAFVQCGSVDEMARFLNVDNGLIYARWLALTQAEQTILNVCGRACIGIDYREPTRADLTVVA
;
A
#
# COMPACT_ATOMS: atom_id res chain seq x y z
N MET A 1 11.38 -26.12 0.69
CA MET A 1 11.69 -24.80 0.10
C MET A 1 10.50 -23.82 0.07
N TYR A 2 9.24 -24.27 0.04
CA TYR A 2 8.05 -23.40 0.28
C TYR A 2 7.37 -23.65 1.64
N GLU A 3 7.78 -24.70 2.35
CA GLU A 3 7.29 -25.03 3.71
C GLU A 3 7.79 -24.06 4.77
N GLU A 4 8.84 -23.27 4.50
CA GLU A 4 9.46 -22.34 5.46
C GLU A 4 8.86 -20.93 5.44
N LEU A 5 7.83 -20.67 4.61
CA LEU A 5 6.96 -19.50 4.82
C LEU A 5 5.98 -19.78 5.99
N SER A 6 6.48 -20.34 7.08
CA SER A 6 5.76 -20.52 8.34
C SER A 6 5.74 -19.19 9.07
N GLY A 7 4.63 -18.44 8.94
CA GLY A 7 4.42 -17.20 9.69
C GLY A 7 3.79 -16.05 8.92
N GLY A 8 2.90 -16.31 7.95
CA GLY A 8 2.14 -15.24 7.29
C GLY A 8 2.93 -14.37 6.30
N VAL A 9 4.21 -14.66 6.07
CA VAL A 9 5.07 -13.95 5.12
C VAL A 9 4.64 -14.28 3.69
N LEU A 10 4.22 -13.26 2.93
CA LEU A 10 3.74 -13.41 1.55
C LEU A 10 4.87 -13.55 0.52
N GLY A 11 6.06 -13.05 0.87
CA GLY A 11 7.30 -13.12 0.11
C GLY A 11 8.40 -12.36 0.84
N TYR A 12 9.63 -12.46 0.33
CA TYR A 12 10.80 -11.77 0.86
C TYR A 12 11.86 -11.58 -0.23
N TYR A 13 12.70 -10.57 -0.06
CA TYR A 13 13.94 -10.43 -0.81
C TYR A 13 15.06 -11.28 -0.20
N ASP A 14 15.61 -12.20 -0.99
CA ASP A 14 16.73 -13.05 -0.62
C ASP A 14 18.04 -12.31 -0.91
N HIS A 15 18.77 -11.98 0.15
CA HIS A 15 20.03 -11.23 0.04
C HIS A 15 21.20 -12.06 -0.49
N GLU A 16 21.12 -13.40 -0.39
CA GLU A 16 22.23 -14.28 -0.81
C GLU A 16 22.28 -14.43 -2.32
N ASP A 17 21.12 -14.65 -2.96
CA ASP A 17 21.01 -14.85 -4.41
C ASP A 17 20.44 -13.62 -5.16
N GLY A 18 19.98 -12.60 -4.44
CA GLY A 18 19.44 -11.36 -4.99
C GLY A 18 18.06 -11.52 -5.66
N LEU A 19 17.33 -12.60 -5.33
CA LEU A 19 16.02 -12.90 -5.90
C LEU A 19 14.88 -12.52 -4.95
N ILE A 20 13.73 -12.16 -5.52
CA ILE A 20 12.49 -11.97 -4.75
C ILE A 20 11.70 -13.28 -4.78
N ARG A 21 11.47 -13.86 -3.60
CA ARG A 21 10.74 -15.11 -3.45
C ARG A 21 9.33 -14.80 -2.95
N VAL A 22 8.31 -15.36 -3.59
CA VAL A 22 6.90 -15.08 -3.29
C VAL A 22 6.12 -16.38 -3.25
N ASP A 23 5.15 -16.50 -2.32
CA ASP A 23 4.29 -17.67 -2.24
C ASP A 23 3.48 -17.86 -3.53
N PRO A 24 3.73 -18.93 -4.32
CA PRO A 24 3.06 -19.15 -5.59
C PRO A 24 1.57 -19.48 -5.44
N ARG A 25 1.13 -19.90 -4.25
CA ARG A 25 -0.27 -20.26 -3.94
C ARG A 25 -1.17 -19.03 -3.82
N LYS A 26 -0.60 -17.82 -3.69
CA LYS A 26 -1.37 -16.58 -3.56
C LYS A 26 -1.90 -16.11 -4.91
N PRO A 27 -3.05 -15.40 -4.93
CA PRO A 27 -3.58 -14.79 -6.14
C PRO A 27 -2.53 -13.94 -6.84
N ARG A 28 -2.52 -13.95 -8.19
CA ARG A 28 -1.55 -13.21 -9.02
C ARG A 28 -1.39 -11.75 -8.57
N ARG A 29 -2.49 -11.09 -8.19
CA ARG A 29 -2.49 -9.72 -7.69
C ARG A 29 -1.64 -9.57 -6.42
N LYS A 30 -1.90 -10.38 -5.39
CA LYS A 30 -1.14 -10.33 -4.13
C LYS A 30 0.35 -10.58 -4.38
N ARG A 31 0.65 -11.55 -5.25
CA ARG A 31 2.04 -11.82 -5.64
C ARG A 31 2.70 -10.61 -6.31
N HIS A 32 2.00 -9.93 -7.21
CA HIS A 32 2.54 -8.74 -7.88
C HIS A 32 2.82 -7.60 -6.89
N VAL A 33 1.91 -7.34 -5.96
CA VAL A 33 2.12 -6.32 -4.90
C VAL A 33 3.35 -6.67 -4.06
N THR A 34 3.48 -7.93 -3.63
CA THR A 34 4.65 -8.39 -2.88
C THR A 34 5.95 -8.24 -3.68
N ILE A 35 5.97 -8.57 -4.98
CA ILE A 35 7.16 -8.38 -5.82
C ILE A 35 7.59 -6.91 -5.86
N VAL A 36 6.64 -5.99 -6.06
CA VAL A 36 6.94 -4.56 -6.11
C VAL A 36 7.42 -4.05 -4.76
N HIS A 37 6.77 -4.47 -3.68
CA HIS A 37 7.14 -4.12 -2.30
C HIS A 37 8.59 -4.54 -1.98
N GLU A 38 8.95 -5.80 -2.23
CA GLU A 38 10.31 -6.31 -2.03
C GLU A 38 11.34 -5.65 -2.96
N ALA A 39 10.94 -5.27 -4.19
CA ALA A 39 11.80 -4.53 -5.10
C ALA A 39 12.15 -3.13 -4.57
N PHE A 40 11.24 -2.48 -3.85
CA PHE A 40 11.52 -1.22 -3.16
C PHE A 40 12.43 -1.41 -1.95
N HIS A 41 12.27 -2.48 -1.16
CA HIS A 41 13.24 -2.83 -0.10
C HIS A 41 14.65 -2.98 -0.67
N ARG A 42 14.79 -3.71 -1.77
CA ARG A 42 16.07 -3.87 -2.49
C ARG A 42 16.63 -2.51 -2.95
N THR A 43 15.80 -1.67 -3.57
CA THR A 43 16.20 -0.37 -4.10
C THR A 43 16.72 0.56 -3.01
N LEU A 44 16.07 0.56 -1.84
CA LEU A 44 16.47 1.36 -0.69
C LEU A 44 17.63 0.73 0.11
N ARG A 45 18.14 -0.43 -0.32
CA ARG A 45 19.18 -1.20 0.37
C ARG A 45 18.83 -1.47 1.83
N HIS A 46 17.55 -1.72 2.11
CA HIS A 46 17.10 -2.10 3.44
C HIS A 46 17.68 -3.49 3.77
N GLY A 47 18.56 -3.57 4.76
CA GLY A 47 19.01 -4.82 5.36
C GLY A 47 18.17 -5.22 6.58
N GLU A 48 18.55 -6.32 7.23
CA GLU A 48 18.02 -6.76 8.52
C GLU A 48 18.44 -5.77 9.63
N ASP A 49 17.69 -4.68 9.78
CA ASP A 49 17.95 -3.68 10.82
C ASP A 49 17.16 -3.98 12.10
N ALA A 50 17.75 -3.61 13.24
CA ALA A 50 17.04 -3.58 14.52
C ALA A 50 15.88 -2.56 14.52
N MET A 51 14.83 -2.84 15.29
CA MET A 51 13.78 -1.87 15.62
C MET A 51 14.40 -0.63 16.30
N PRO A 52 13.96 0.62 16.02
CA PRO A 52 12.76 1.05 15.28
C PRO A 52 12.98 1.36 13.80
N LYS A 53 14.21 1.25 13.28
CA LYS A 53 14.53 1.55 11.87
C LYS A 53 13.77 0.67 10.90
N ARG A 54 13.43 -0.55 11.32
CA ARG A 54 12.59 -1.48 10.55
C ARG A 54 11.17 -0.94 10.29
N VAL A 55 10.53 -0.30 11.27
CA VAL A 55 9.16 0.26 11.08
C VAL A 55 9.16 1.45 10.13
N SER A 56 10.09 2.39 10.31
CA SER A 56 10.14 3.58 9.44
C SER A 56 10.47 3.22 8.00
N ARG A 57 11.33 2.22 7.79
CA ARG A 57 11.63 1.65 6.47
C ARG A 57 10.42 1.01 5.82
N GLU A 58 9.64 0.23 6.58
CA GLU A 58 8.41 -0.40 6.12
C GLU A 58 7.41 0.65 5.62
N ILE A 59 7.18 1.70 6.41
CA ILE A 59 6.27 2.80 6.05
C ILE A 59 6.69 3.46 4.72
N VAL A 60 8.00 3.67 4.52
CA VAL A 60 8.50 4.24 3.26
C VAL A 60 8.25 3.30 2.09
N VAL A 61 8.47 1.99 2.26
CA VAL A 61 8.22 0.99 1.22
C VAL A 61 6.73 0.86 0.91
N GLU A 62 5.87 0.79 1.93
CA GLU A 62 4.42 0.79 1.77
C GLU A 62 3.95 2.02 0.99
N ARG A 63 4.49 3.19 1.33
CA ARG A 63 4.22 4.45 0.62
C ARG A 63 4.61 4.37 -0.86
N MET A 64 5.83 3.91 -1.15
CA MET A 64 6.32 3.78 -2.54
C MET A 64 5.50 2.77 -3.33
N THR A 65 5.12 1.66 -2.70
CA THR A 65 4.26 0.62 -3.29
C THR A 65 2.89 1.19 -3.62
N ALA A 66 2.28 1.93 -2.70
CA ALA A 66 0.98 2.55 -2.91
C ALA A 66 1.00 3.59 -4.05
N LEU A 67 2.04 4.44 -4.11
CA LEU A 67 2.23 5.40 -5.20
C LEU A 67 2.45 4.73 -6.56
N TYR A 68 3.10 3.55 -6.58
CA TYR A 68 3.30 2.79 -7.81
C TYR A 68 1.99 2.24 -8.39
N PHE A 69 1.12 1.70 -7.54
CA PHE A 69 -0.13 1.06 -7.99
C PHE A 69 -1.29 2.04 -8.18
N ILE A 70 -1.32 3.15 -7.45
CA ILE A 70 -2.47 4.05 -7.43
C ILE A 70 -1.99 5.47 -7.73
N SER A 71 -2.20 5.91 -8.97
CA SER A 71 -1.94 7.31 -9.32
C SER A 71 -2.91 8.24 -8.58
N PHE A 72 -2.54 9.51 -8.43
CA PHE A 72 -3.45 10.48 -7.82
C PHE A 72 -4.77 10.63 -8.58
N ARG A 73 -4.71 10.53 -9.92
CA ARG A 73 -5.88 10.58 -10.78
C ARG A 73 -6.81 9.39 -10.52
N ASP A 74 -6.27 8.18 -10.48
CA ASP A 74 -7.09 6.99 -10.24
C ASP A 74 -7.70 7.01 -8.84
N LEU A 75 -6.96 7.52 -7.85
CA LEU A 75 -7.46 7.72 -6.50
C LEU A 75 -8.62 8.73 -6.48
N LEU A 76 -8.50 9.85 -7.20
CA LEU A 76 -9.58 10.84 -7.34
C LEU A 76 -10.82 10.24 -8.03
N ASP A 77 -10.63 9.50 -9.11
CA ASP A 77 -11.74 8.86 -9.83
C ASP A 77 -12.46 7.84 -8.93
N ALA A 78 -11.71 7.07 -8.14
CA ALA A 78 -12.27 6.15 -7.15
C ALA A 78 -13.05 6.89 -6.06
N PHE A 79 -12.54 8.02 -5.58
CA PHE A 79 -13.21 8.89 -4.61
C PHE A 79 -14.54 9.46 -5.11
N VAL A 80 -14.65 9.74 -6.42
CA VAL A 80 -15.89 10.23 -7.05
C VAL A 80 -16.90 9.11 -7.25
N GLN A 81 -16.44 7.91 -7.62
CA GLN A 81 -17.31 6.82 -8.07
C GLN A 81 -17.70 5.82 -6.97
N CYS A 82 -16.99 5.81 -5.85
CA CYS A 82 -17.17 4.80 -4.80
C CYS A 82 -17.59 5.43 -3.47
N GLY A 83 -18.50 4.77 -2.75
CA GLY A 83 -18.97 5.21 -1.42
C GLY A 83 -18.20 4.60 -0.25
N SER A 84 -17.30 3.65 -0.50
CA SER A 84 -16.53 2.95 0.54
C SER A 84 -15.14 2.52 0.06
N VAL A 85 -14.23 2.29 1.00
CA VAL A 85 -12.87 1.78 0.71
C VAL A 85 -12.92 0.41 0.02
N ASP A 86 -13.86 -0.46 0.39
CA ASP A 86 -14.05 -1.76 -0.26
C ASP A 86 -14.46 -1.64 -1.73
N GLU A 87 -15.28 -0.64 -2.05
CA GLU A 87 -15.65 -0.34 -3.43
C GLU A 87 -14.47 0.27 -4.18
N MET A 88 -13.72 1.19 -3.58
CA MET A 88 -12.50 1.75 -4.17
C MET A 88 -11.47 0.66 -4.47
N ALA A 89 -11.25 -0.28 -3.56
CA ALA A 89 -10.32 -1.39 -3.74
C ALA A 89 -10.76 -2.33 -4.88
N ARG A 90 -12.08 -2.57 -5.03
CA ARG A 90 -12.63 -3.32 -6.17
C ARG A 90 -12.48 -2.54 -7.47
N PHE A 91 -12.78 -1.24 -7.47
CA PHE A 91 -12.68 -0.34 -8.63
C PHE A 91 -11.24 -0.25 -9.16
N LEU A 92 -10.28 -0.04 -8.25
CA LEU A 92 -8.85 0.05 -8.57
C LEU A 92 -8.17 -1.31 -8.71
N ASN A 93 -8.90 -2.40 -8.46
CA ASN A 93 -8.37 -3.76 -8.40
C ASN A 93 -7.11 -3.88 -7.53
N VAL A 94 -7.20 -3.39 -6.30
CA VAL A 94 -6.16 -3.46 -5.25
C VAL A 94 -6.77 -4.02 -3.97
N ASP A 95 -5.99 -4.09 -2.88
CA ASP A 95 -6.53 -4.35 -1.54
C ASP A 95 -6.72 -3.05 -0.77
N ASN A 96 -7.52 -3.10 0.30
CA ASN A 96 -7.84 -1.95 1.13
C ASN A 96 -6.60 -1.35 1.78
N GLY A 97 -5.63 -2.17 2.15
CA GLY A 97 -4.37 -1.73 2.74
C GLY A 97 -3.64 -0.76 1.81
N LEU A 98 -3.61 -1.06 0.51
CA LEU A 98 -2.99 -0.20 -0.49
C LEU A 98 -3.75 1.13 -0.68
N ILE A 99 -5.08 1.13 -0.54
CA ILE A 99 -5.89 2.36 -0.53
C ILE A 99 -5.49 3.25 0.67
N TYR A 100 -5.46 2.68 1.87
CA TYR A 100 -5.06 3.42 3.08
C TYR A 100 -3.62 3.92 3.00
N ALA A 101 -2.69 3.08 2.54
CA ALA A 101 -1.30 3.48 2.33
C ALA A 101 -1.21 4.63 1.31
N ARG A 102 -2.00 4.61 0.23
CA ARG A 102 -2.01 5.70 -0.76
C ARG A 102 -2.59 6.99 -0.20
N TRP A 103 -3.60 6.89 0.65
CA TRP A 103 -4.18 8.01 1.37
C TRP A 103 -3.12 8.66 2.28
N LEU A 104 -2.42 7.86 3.09
CA LEU A 104 -1.34 8.34 3.94
C LEU A 104 -0.14 8.88 3.12
N ALA A 105 0.01 8.41 1.88
CA ALA A 105 1.07 8.82 0.97
C ALA A 105 0.84 10.18 0.28
N LEU A 106 -0.36 10.78 0.42
CA LEU A 106 -0.73 12.00 -0.31
C LEU A 106 0.32 13.10 -0.14
N THR A 107 0.73 13.68 -1.26
CA THR A 107 1.63 14.86 -1.21
C THR A 107 0.86 16.09 -0.72
N GLN A 108 1.58 17.12 -0.26
CA GLN A 108 0.94 18.37 0.17
C GLN A 108 0.07 19.01 -0.92
N ALA A 109 0.52 18.92 -2.19
CA ALA A 109 -0.26 19.37 -3.33
C ALA A 109 -1.54 18.54 -3.54
N GLU A 110 -1.43 17.21 -3.47
CA GLU A 110 -2.57 16.30 -3.60
C GLU A 110 -3.60 16.49 -2.48
N GLN A 111 -3.13 16.64 -1.23
CA GLN A 111 -3.98 16.98 -0.09
C GLN A 111 -4.69 18.32 -0.30
N THR A 112 -3.98 19.33 -0.83
CA THR A 112 -4.58 20.64 -1.12
C THR A 112 -5.66 20.53 -2.19
N ILE A 113 -5.42 19.77 -3.25
CA ILE A 113 -6.41 19.52 -4.31
C ILE A 113 -7.63 18.79 -3.73
N LEU A 114 -7.45 17.76 -2.91
CA LEU A 114 -8.56 17.06 -2.25
C LEU A 114 -9.34 17.98 -1.30
N ASN A 115 -8.65 18.84 -0.53
CA ASN A 115 -9.30 19.76 0.40
C ASN A 115 -10.04 20.89 -0.31
N VAL A 116 -9.50 21.43 -1.40
CA VAL A 116 -10.10 22.53 -2.15
C VAL A 116 -11.16 22.04 -3.12
N CYS A 117 -10.85 21.02 -3.93
CA CYS A 117 -11.75 20.51 -4.97
C CYS A 117 -12.62 19.36 -4.48
N GLY A 118 -12.11 18.45 -3.65
CA GLY A 118 -12.87 17.30 -3.15
C GLY A 118 -14.01 17.69 -2.21
N ARG A 119 -13.76 18.60 -1.25
CA ARG A 119 -14.83 19.12 -0.36
C ARG A 119 -15.79 20.05 -1.08
N ALA A 120 -15.30 20.95 -1.93
CA ALA A 120 -16.14 21.97 -2.57
C ALA A 120 -16.93 21.45 -3.79
N CYS A 121 -16.39 20.46 -4.52
CA CYS A 121 -16.97 20.01 -5.79
C CYS A 121 -17.47 18.55 -5.77
N ILE A 122 -16.99 17.71 -4.86
CA ILE A 122 -17.27 16.26 -4.84
C ILE A 122 -18.00 15.82 -3.55
N GLY A 123 -18.10 16.70 -2.54
CA GLY A 123 -18.83 16.42 -1.29
C GLY A 123 -18.16 15.40 -0.37
N ILE A 124 -16.86 15.15 -0.54
CA ILE A 124 -16.12 14.15 0.24
C ILE A 124 -15.68 14.77 1.57
N ASP A 125 -16.09 14.18 2.68
CA ASP A 125 -15.59 14.57 4.00
C ASP A 125 -14.27 13.86 4.31
N TYR A 126 -13.17 14.55 3.98
CA TYR A 126 -11.82 14.09 4.26
C TYR A 126 -11.52 14.20 5.76
N ARG A 127 -11.54 13.05 6.46
CA ARG A 127 -10.88 12.90 7.76
C ARG A 127 -9.75 11.89 7.64
N GLU A 128 -8.62 12.16 8.28
CA GLU A 128 -7.54 11.17 8.36
C GLU A 128 -8.07 9.88 8.98
N PRO A 129 -7.72 8.70 8.43
CA PRO A 129 -8.08 7.42 9.03
C PRO A 129 -7.55 7.33 10.45
N THR A 130 -8.42 6.98 11.39
CA THR A 130 -8.04 6.80 12.79
C THR A 130 -7.55 5.37 13.02
N ARG A 131 -6.84 5.14 14.13
CA ARG A 131 -6.41 3.79 14.54
C ARG A 131 -7.56 2.77 14.58
N ALA A 132 -8.78 3.22 14.89
CA ALA A 132 -9.97 2.36 14.94
C ALA A 132 -10.39 1.86 13.55
N ASP A 133 -10.19 2.67 12.51
CA ASP A 133 -10.53 2.31 11.13
C ASP A 133 -9.55 1.23 10.58
N LEU A 134 -8.32 1.21 11.10
CA LEU A 134 -7.28 0.24 10.71
C LEU A 134 -7.40 -1.12 11.42
N THR A 135 -8.16 -1.22 12.51
CA THR A 135 -8.33 -2.45 13.30
C THR A 135 -9.44 -3.38 12.82
N VAL A 136 -10.25 -2.97 11.84
CA VAL A 136 -11.38 -3.78 11.33
C VAL A 136 -10.92 -4.88 10.35
N VAL A 137 -9.65 -4.91 9.99
CA VAL A 137 -9.06 -5.94 9.11
C VAL A 137 -8.17 -6.88 9.93
N ALA A 138 -8.79 -7.76 10.72
CA ALA A 138 -8.13 -8.90 11.36
C ALA A 138 -8.89 -10.19 11.05
#